data_AF-A0A8S0YXK6-F1
#
_entry.id   AF-A0A8S0YXK6-F1
#
_cell.length_a   1.000
_cell.length_b   1.000
_cell.length_c   1.000
_cell.angle_alpha   90.00
_cell.angle_beta   90.00
_cell.angle_gamma   90.00
#
_symmetry.space_group_name_H-M   'P 1'
#
loop_
_entity.id
_entity.type
_entity.pdbx_description
1 polymer ?
#
loop_
_entity_poly.entity_id
_entity_poly.type
_entity_poly.pdbx_seq_one_letter_code
_entity_poly.pdbx_strand_id
1 'polypeptide(L)'
;MLSAAKVRIHGMQDENWVIKDKINQYRGLIKLYERDRKIHEGDLAKQKKRYSRDIRQLRKDITDKREELGVAVYGDKQFLRNAFQEHRRLQLTYMNSQADKVLESIHQENFNKRKQLDRIRYTKKKKMEQFRLTQLEAAELRDRILYEVGGKLPPEKKEQAVANYVQRANIKKNAALAIKVMYKKILDILKKDSSYFTVVLEALKLDCRAQGRCLMGATEMGQLAMEYLDDRKFEFSKLEKEIKANMKERERTLKLARREVAFLTDSFPNLIRKEEATNLDDLYENEDTGSKRSVHWELEEVMSICKRLQKATLVSTFDQILSRLKEQRYQTDRLTLALNINSQKRDALLDDRKHAIMMLDSLKNVGQEATAEYLINKKQLQAQIDAEKREEIELSKKLDARGRIFIELRTSLQQINELLSTVGAPNAPRPYDDVPPALQYALEDVLQAVPEVEADFDKLLATAKQKLNVLMQAITKMEVTEEIRAQAHQFYHQILARVMRENYKDEAVAEGGLIEFEMEDPNVPSHAIIKLRSKQLVEAQVSEFDVPDVPQRK
;
A
#
# COMPACT_ATOMS: atom_id res chain seq x y z
N MET A 1 -87.64 -27.14 110.01
CA MET A 1 -86.56 -27.14 111.02
C MET A 1 -86.26 -25.69 111.40
N LEU A 2 -86.31 -25.35 112.69
CA LEU A 2 -86.00 -23.99 113.17
C LEU A 2 -84.52 -23.70 112.95
N SER A 3 -84.16 -22.62 112.24
CA SER A 3 -82.76 -22.22 112.05
C SER A 3 -82.20 -21.55 113.30
N ALA A 4 -80.88 -21.57 113.48
CA ALA A 4 -80.23 -21.00 114.66
C ALA A 4 -80.59 -19.52 114.90
N ALA A 5 -80.93 -18.77 113.84
CA ALA A 5 -81.39 -17.38 113.93
C ALA A 5 -82.80 -17.24 114.54
N LYS A 6 -83.70 -18.22 114.34
CA LYS A 6 -85.04 -18.25 114.95
C LYS A 6 -85.00 -18.63 116.44
N VAL A 7 -83.99 -19.40 116.86
CA VAL A 7 -83.81 -19.77 118.28
C VAL A 7 -83.29 -18.58 119.12
N ARG A 8 -82.55 -17.65 118.51
CA ARG A 8 -82.06 -16.44 119.19
C ARG A 8 -83.16 -15.42 119.54
N ILE A 9 -84.28 -15.45 118.82
CA ILE A 9 -85.39 -14.49 118.99
C ILE A 9 -86.38 -14.95 120.08
N HIS A 10 -86.45 -16.25 120.36
CA HIS A 10 -87.23 -16.79 121.46
C HIS A 10 -86.29 -17.10 122.64
N GLY A 11 -86.06 -16.11 123.49
CA GLY A 11 -85.29 -16.26 124.71
C GLY A 11 -85.97 -17.25 125.67
N MET A 12 -85.47 -18.48 125.74
CA MET A 12 -85.84 -19.42 126.79
C MET A 12 -85.00 -19.11 128.04
N GLN A 13 -85.49 -18.19 128.87
CA GLN A 13 -84.96 -17.93 130.20
C GLN A 13 -86.07 -18.24 131.20
N ASP A 14 -85.91 -19.33 131.93
CA ASP A 14 -86.79 -19.70 133.04
C ASP A 14 -85.93 -19.65 134.31
N GLU A 15 -86.39 -18.93 135.33
CA GLU A 15 -85.60 -18.61 136.53
C GLU A 15 -85.30 -19.85 137.38
N ASN A 16 -86.08 -20.93 137.21
CA ASN A 16 -85.91 -22.20 137.92
C ASN A 16 -84.93 -23.17 137.26
N TRP A 17 -84.24 -22.77 136.19
CA TRP A 17 -83.30 -23.65 135.50
C TRP A 17 -81.97 -23.80 136.24
N VAL A 18 -81.69 -25.05 136.61
CA VAL A 18 -80.40 -25.48 137.15
C VAL A 18 -79.33 -25.34 136.07
N ILE A 19 -78.10 -25.01 136.47
CA ILE A 19 -76.93 -24.78 135.58
C ILE A 19 -76.76 -25.89 134.53
N LYS A 20 -77.11 -27.13 134.88
CA LYS A 20 -77.04 -28.31 134.02
C LYS A 20 -77.95 -28.22 132.78
N ASP A 21 -79.14 -27.62 132.92
CA ASP A 21 -80.11 -27.47 131.83
C ASP A 21 -79.70 -26.36 130.86
N LYS A 22 -79.15 -25.25 131.39
CA LYS A 22 -78.55 -24.19 130.56
C LYS A 22 -77.39 -24.74 129.72
N ILE A 23 -76.52 -25.56 130.30
CA ILE A 23 -75.42 -26.21 129.56
C ILE A 23 -75.95 -27.11 128.45
N ASN A 24 -77.02 -27.89 128.69
CA ASN A 24 -77.61 -28.76 127.67
C ASN A 24 -78.25 -27.97 126.51
N GLN A 25 -78.90 -26.84 126.79
CA GLN A 25 -79.47 -25.97 125.75
C GLN A 25 -78.38 -25.28 124.92
N TYR A 26 -77.34 -24.73 125.56
CA TYR A 26 -76.20 -24.16 124.82
C TYR A 26 -75.47 -25.23 123.99
N ARG A 27 -75.33 -26.47 124.48
CA ARG A 27 -74.84 -27.60 123.68
C ARG A 27 -75.75 -27.91 122.49
N GLY A 28 -77.07 -27.85 122.66
CA GLY A 28 -78.04 -28.01 121.58
C GLY A 28 -77.92 -26.92 120.51
N LEU A 29 -77.75 -25.66 120.93
CA LEU A 29 -77.55 -24.52 120.05
C LEU A 29 -76.24 -24.62 119.27
N ILE A 30 -75.14 -25.00 119.94
CA ILE A 30 -73.83 -25.24 119.30
C ILE A 30 -73.96 -26.33 118.24
N LYS A 31 -74.60 -27.47 118.54
CA LYS A 31 -74.85 -28.53 117.57
C LYS A 31 -75.68 -28.07 116.37
N LEU A 32 -76.61 -27.14 116.58
CA LEU A 32 -77.42 -26.57 115.50
C LEU A 32 -76.58 -25.64 114.61
N TYR A 33 -75.76 -24.75 115.20
CA TYR A 33 -74.83 -23.90 114.47
C TYR A 33 -73.78 -24.70 113.69
N GLU A 34 -73.26 -25.79 114.26
CA GLU A 34 -72.34 -26.70 113.57
C GLU A 34 -73.01 -27.38 112.37
N ARG A 35 -74.29 -27.74 112.48
CA ARG A 35 -75.06 -28.32 111.38
C ARG A 35 -75.33 -27.29 110.28
N ASP A 36 -75.79 -26.09 110.64
CA ASP A 36 -76.03 -25.00 109.68
C ASP A 36 -74.72 -24.59 108.98
N ARG A 37 -73.60 -24.53 109.71
CA ARG A 37 -72.27 -24.29 109.14
C ARG A 37 -71.86 -25.38 108.13
N LYS A 38 -72.06 -26.66 108.45
CA LYS A 38 -71.78 -27.77 107.51
C LYS A 38 -72.64 -27.71 106.25
N ILE A 39 -73.91 -27.33 106.36
CA ILE A 39 -74.80 -27.15 105.20
C ILE A 39 -74.28 -25.99 104.34
N HIS A 40 -73.94 -24.85 104.96
CA HIS A 40 -73.48 -23.67 104.26
C HIS A 40 -72.12 -23.89 103.55
N GLU A 41 -71.19 -24.61 104.19
CA GLU A 41 -69.92 -25.04 103.59
C GLU A 41 -70.16 -26.00 102.41
N GLY A 42 -71.12 -26.92 102.55
CA GLY A 42 -71.53 -27.85 101.48
C GLY A 42 -72.11 -27.13 100.25
N ASP A 43 -72.96 -26.13 100.45
CA ASP A 43 -73.54 -25.34 99.36
C ASP A 43 -72.51 -24.42 98.70
N LEU A 44 -71.60 -23.82 99.48
CA LEU A 44 -70.48 -23.05 98.93
C LEU A 44 -69.56 -23.94 98.07
N ALA A 45 -69.29 -25.16 98.50
CA ALA A 45 -68.49 -26.12 97.73
C ALA A 45 -69.20 -26.54 96.43
N LYS A 46 -70.52 -26.74 96.44
CA LYS A 46 -71.33 -27.00 95.24
C LYS A 46 -71.29 -25.81 94.26
N GLN A 47 -71.42 -24.59 94.75
CA GLN A 47 -71.34 -23.38 93.93
C GLN A 47 -69.94 -23.21 93.31
N LYS A 48 -68.86 -23.37 94.09
CA LYS A 48 -67.48 -23.36 93.56
C LYS A 48 -67.29 -24.40 92.45
N LYS A 49 -67.82 -25.62 92.63
CA LYS A 49 -67.77 -26.67 91.58
C LYS A 49 -68.57 -26.31 90.33
N ARG A 50 -69.70 -25.60 90.44
CA ARG A 50 -70.45 -25.08 89.28
C ARG A 50 -69.65 -24.01 88.54
N TYR A 51 -69.22 -22.95 89.24
CA TYR A 51 -68.41 -21.89 88.62
C TYR A 51 -67.12 -22.40 87.99
N SER A 52 -66.44 -23.39 88.58
CA SER A 52 -65.25 -24.00 87.96
C SER A 52 -65.53 -24.75 86.66
N ARG A 53 -66.75 -25.27 86.48
CA ARG A 53 -67.19 -25.90 85.23
C ARG A 53 -67.55 -24.83 84.21
N ASP A 54 -68.28 -23.81 84.63
CA ASP A 54 -68.69 -22.70 83.75
C ASP A 54 -67.47 -21.94 83.23
N ILE A 55 -66.46 -21.67 84.07
CA ILE A 55 -65.20 -21.03 83.65
C ILE A 55 -64.44 -21.91 82.62
N ARG A 56 -64.44 -23.24 82.80
CA ARG A 56 -63.81 -24.14 81.83
C ARG A 56 -64.57 -24.15 80.50
N GLN A 57 -65.90 -24.14 80.55
CA GLN A 57 -66.73 -24.07 79.35
C GLN A 57 -66.51 -22.75 78.62
N LEU A 58 -66.57 -21.61 79.32
CA LEU A 58 -66.32 -20.30 78.73
C LEU A 58 -64.92 -20.18 78.12
N ARG A 59 -63.89 -20.76 78.75
CA ARG A 59 -62.54 -20.80 78.16
C ARG A 59 -62.52 -21.59 76.85
N LYS A 60 -63.21 -22.73 76.80
CA LYS A 60 -63.34 -23.53 75.59
C LYS A 60 -64.11 -22.77 74.51
N ASP A 61 -65.22 -22.14 74.87
CA ASP A 61 -66.02 -21.36 73.92
C ASP A 61 -65.22 -20.17 73.37
N ILE A 62 -64.39 -19.51 74.20
CA ILE A 62 -63.50 -18.44 73.75
C ILE A 62 -62.42 -18.97 72.80
N THR A 63 -61.84 -20.15 73.03
CA THR A 63 -60.87 -20.74 72.10
C THR A 63 -61.54 -21.11 70.78
N ASP A 64 -62.70 -21.76 70.84
CA ASP A 64 -63.44 -22.20 69.65
C ASP A 64 -63.88 -20.98 68.82
N LYS A 65 -64.40 -19.92 69.47
CA LYS A 65 -64.78 -18.67 68.79
C LYS A 65 -63.58 -17.89 68.23
N ARG A 66 -62.40 -17.98 68.85
CA ARG A 66 -61.17 -17.39 68.30
C ARG A 66 -60.70 -18.14 67.07
N GLU A 67 -60.85 -19.46 67.02
CA GLU A 67 -60.55 -20.27 65.84
C GLU A 67 -61.51 -19.95 64.70
N GLU A 68 -62.83 -19.90 64.97
CA GLU A 68 -63.85 -19.48 63.98
C GLU A 68 -63.59 -18.07 63.44
N LEU A 69 -63.27 -17.10 64.32
CA LEU A 69 -62.90 -15.74 63.91
C LEU A 69 -61.61 -15.73 63.07
N GLY A 70 -60.64 -16.57 63.42
CA GLY A 70 -59.41 -16.74 62.65
C GLY A 70 -59.68 -17.22 61.22
N VAL A 71 -60.62 -18.14 61.04
CA VAL A 71 -61.05 -18.62 59.71
C VAL A 71 -61.80 -17.52 58.96
N ALA A 72 -62.66 -16.74 59.62
CA ALA A 72 -63.41 -15.66 58.98
C ALA A 72 -62.53 -14.49 58.53
N VAL A 73 -61.50 -14.13 59.30
CA VAL A 73 -60.62 -12.98 59.00
C VAL A 73 -59.50 -13.33 58.03
N TYR A 74 -58.93 -14.54 58.12
CA TYR A 74 -57.75 -14.92 57.35
C TYR A 74 -58.02 -15.99 56.27
N GLY A 75 -59.25 -16.51 56.20
CA GLY A 75 -59.63 -17.60 55.31
C GLY A 75 -59.27 -18.98 55.87
N ASP A 76 -59.74 -20.03 55.19
CA ASP A 76 -59.44 -21.41 55.56
C ASP A 76 -57.99 -21.77 55.23
N LYS A 77 -57.16 -21.99 56.26
CA LYS A 77 -55.74 -22.39 56.12
C LYS A 77 -55.58 -23.76 55.47
N GLN A 78 -56.60 -24.61 55.56
CA GLN A 78 -56.60 -25.94 54.96
C GLN A 78 -56.68 -25.86 53.43
N PHE A 79 -57.30 -24.81 52.88
CA PHE A 79 -57.42 -24.59 51.44
C PHE A 79 -56.05 -24.45 50.75
N LEU A 80 -55.16 -23.61 51.29
CA LEU A 80 -53.81 -23.42 50.73
C LEU A 80 -52.94 -24.68 50.90
N ARG A 81 -53.12 -25.42 52.00
CA ARG A 81 -52.45 -26.72 52.18
C ARG A 81 -52.84 -27.72 51.10
N ASN A 82 -54.12 -27.78 50.74
CA ASN A 82 -54.61 -28.67 49.70
C ASN A 82 -54.20 -28.20 48.31
N ALA A 83 -54.23 -26.88 48.04
CA ALA A 83 -53.83 -26.31 46.75
C ALA A 83 -52.35 -26.54 46.41
N PHE A 84 -51.45 -26.55 47.41
CA PHE A 84 -50.02 -26.80 47.21
C PHE A 84 -49.58 -28.23 47.58
N GLN A 85 -50.48 -29.20 47.59
CA GLN A 85 -50.18 -30.57 48.02
C GLN A 85 -49.05 -31.22 47.20
N GLU A 86 -48.94 -30.93 45.91
CA GLU A 86 -47.89 -31.44 45.02
C GLU A 86 -46.56 -30.65 45.12
N HIS A 87 -46.59 -29.46 45.73
CA HIS A 87 -45.47 -28.55 45.78
C HIS A 87 -45.09 -28.20 47.22
N ARG A 88 -44.46 -29.16 47.89
CA ARG A 88 -44.08 -29.07 49.31
C ARG A 88 -43.33 -27.79 49.70
N ARG A 89 -42.48 -27.26 48.82
CA ARG A 89 -41.76 -26.00 49.07
C ARG A 89 -42.72 -24.81 49.14
N LEU A 90 -43.61 -24.66 48.15
CA LEU A 90 -44.62 -23.59 48.13
C LEU A 90 -45.60 -23.72 49.30
N GLN A 91 -45.98 -24.96 49.61
CA GLN A 91 -46.82 -25.27 50.77
C GLN A 91 -46.20 -24.76 52.07
N LEU A 92 -44.92 -25.08 52.34
CA LEU A 92 -44.23 -24.64 53.54
C LEU A 92 -44.06 -23.11 53.62
N THR A 93 -43.79 -22.46 52.48
CA THR A 93 -43.58 -21.01 52.43
C THR A 93 -44.87 -20.22 52.66
N TYR A 94 -46.02 -20.73 52.21
CA TYR A 94 -47.28 -19.97 52.19
C TYR A 94 -48.38 -20.50 53.13
N MET A 95 -48.10 -21.54 53.93
CA MET A 95 -49.07 -22.21 54.81
C MET A 95 -49.82 -21.29 55.80
N ASN A 96 -49.18 -20.20 56.22
CA ASN A 96 -49.70 -19.27 57.22
C ASN A 96 -50.00 -17.87 56.65
N SER A 97 -49.96 -17.73 55.32
CA SER A 97 -50.17 -16.45 54.62
C SER A 97 -51.60 -16.34 54.08
N GLN A 98 -52.08 -15.13 53.88
CA GLN A 98 -53.39 -14.86 53.27
C GLN A 98 -53.37 -15.20 51.77
N ALA A 99 -54.44 -15.79 51.25
CA ALA A 99 -54.54 -16.26 49.86
C ALA A 99 -54.21 -15.17 48.82
N ASP A 100 -54.69 -13.94 49.02
CA ASP A 100 -54.45 -12.83 48.08
C ASP A 100 -52.96 -12.47 47.97
N LYS A 101 -52.25 -12.45 49.10
CA LYS A 101 -50.81 -12.19 49.15
C LYS A 101 -50.00 -13.33 48.54
N VAL A 102 -50.48 -14.56 48.70
CA VAL A 102 -49.87 -15.74 48.07
C VAL A 102 -50.02 -15.67 46.55
N LEU A 103 -51.21 -15.31 46.07
CA LEU A 103 -51.49 -15.14 44.65
C LEU A 103 -50.60 -14.05 44.02
N GLU A 104 -50.50 -12.89 44.67
CA GLU A 104 -49.64 -11.78 44.22
C GLU A 104 -48.16 -12.20 44.20
N SER A 105 -47.69 -12.88 45.26
CA SER A 105 -46.31 -13.37 45.33
C SER A 105 -45.99 -14.38 44.22
N ILE A 106 -46.93 -15.30 43.93
CA ILE A 106 -46.79 -16.28 42.84
C ILE A 106 -46.80 -15.60 41.48
N HIS A 107 -47.69 -14.62 41.25
CA HIS A 107 -47.69 -13.86 40.01
C HIS A 107 -46.39 -13.09 39.81
N GLN A 108 -45.85 -12.49 40.87
CA GLN A 108 -44.58 -11.78 40.81
C GLN A 108 -43.40 -12.73 40.57
N GLU A 109 -43.38 -13.90 41.20
CA GLU A 109 -42.36 -14.93 40.95
C GLU A 109 -42.44 -15.46 39.51
N ASN A 110 -43.65 -15.72 39.01
CA ASN A 110 -43.88 -16.14 37.62
C ASN A 110 -43.46 -15.07 36.61
N PHE A 111 -43.77 -13.80 36.88
CA PHE A 111 -43.31 -12.68 36.06
C PHE A 111 -41.78 -12.60 36.02
N ASN A 112 -41.12 -12.74 37.17
CA ASN A 112 -39.66 -12.74 37.26
C ASN A 112 -39.05 -13.93 36.50
N LYS A 113 -39.59 -15.13 36.67
CA LYS A 113 -39.18 -16.32 35.90
C LYS A 113 -39.40 -16.13 34.41
N ARG A 114 -40.50 -15.50 33.99
CA ARG A 114 -40.79 -15.21 32.59
C ARG A 114 -39.78 -14.21 32.00
N LYS A 115 -39.49 -13.13 32.72
CA LYS A 115 -38.47 -12.14 32.35
C LYS A 115 -37.08 -12.78 32.21
N GLN A 116 -36.70 -13.67 33.13
CA GLN A 116 -35.45 -14.43 33.04
C GLN A 116 -35.44 -15.35 31.81
N LEU A 117 -36.53 -16.07 31.55
CA LEU A 117 -36.67 -16.94 30.39
C LEU A 117 -36.57 -16.16 29.08
N ASP A 118 -37.20 -14.99 28.98
CA ASP A 118 -37.11 -14.13 27.78
C ASP A 118 -35.69 -13.58 27.59
N ARG A 119 -34.99 -13.21 28.68
CA ARG A 119 -33.57 -12.84 28.63
C ARG A 119 -32.72 -13.99 28.10
N ILE A 120 -32.92 -15.22 28.59
CA ILE A 120 -32.19 -16.41 28.13
C ILE A 120 -32.51 -16.72 26.66
N ARG A 121 -33.76 -16.59 26.22
CA ARG A 121 -34.15 -16.77 24.82
C ARG A 121 -33.45 -15.76 23.91
N TYR A 122 -33.39 -14.50 24.34
CA TYR A 122 -32.70 -13.46 23.60
C TYR A 122 -31.19 -13.72 23.51
N THR A 123 -30.53 -14.07 24.62
CA THR A 123 -29.10 -14.39 24.59
C THR A 123 -28.81 -15.63 23.75
N LYS A 124 -29.66 -16.65 23.80
CA LYS A 124 -29.57 -17.83 22.91
C LYS A 124 -29.68 -17.43 21.44
N LYS A 125 -30.65 -16.59 21.08
CA LYS A 125 -30.83 -16.10 19.70
C LYS A 125 -29.58 -15.37 19.21
N LYS A 126 -29.06 -14.45 20.02
CA LYS A 126 -27.84 -13.68 19.71
C LYS A 126 -26.61 -14.59 19.53
N LYS A 127 -26.40 -15.55 20.42
CA LYS A 127 -25.31 -16.53 20.30
C LYS A 127 -25.44 -17.42 19.07
N MET A 128 -26.67 -17.81 18.71
CA MET A 128 -26.92 -18.64 17.52
C MET A 128 -26.64 -17.88 16.22
N GLU A 129 -26.94 -16.58 16.18
CA GLU A 129 -26.62 -15.70 15.07
C GLU A 129 -25.11 -15.49 14.93
N GLN A 130 -24.41 -15.23 16.05
CA GLN A 130 -22.95 -15.19 16.08
C GLN A 130 -22.32 -16.49 15.58
N PHE A 131 -22.81 -17.65 16.06
CA PHE A 131 -22.33 -18.95 15.61
C PHE A 131 -22.49 -19.14 14.09
N ARG A 132 -23.64 -18.73 13.53
CA ARG A 132 -23.87 -18.80 12.08
C ARG A 132 -22.89 -17.93 11.29
N LEU A 133 -22.65 -16.70 11.75
CA LEU A 133 -21.68 -15.80 11.11
C LEU A 133 -20.27 -16.39 11.14
N THR A 134 -19.82 -16.85 12.31
CA THR A 134 -18.50 -17.48 12.44
C THR A 134 -18.36 -18.75 11.60
N GLN A 135 -19.45 -19.52 11.43
CA GLN A 135 -19.44 -20.70 10.57
C GLN A 135 -19.33 -20.34 9.08
N LEU A 136 -19.98 -19.26 8.64
CA LEU A 136 -19.83 -18.72 7.29
C LEU A 136 -18.41 -18.23 7.05
N GLU A 137 -17.85 -17.43 7.97
CA GLU A 137 -16.45 -16.97 7.89
C GLU A 137 -15.47 -18.14 7.82
N ALA A 138 -15.68 -19.18 8.62
CA ALA A 138 -14.82 -20.37 8.59
C ALA A 138 -14.93 -21.15 7.26
N ALA A 139 -16.12 -21.18 6.64
CA ALA A 139 -16.32 -21.80 5.33
C ALA A 139 -15.62 -20.98 4.24
N GLU A 140 -15.77 -19.66 4.23
CA GLU A 140 -15.09 -18.77 3.30
C GLU A 140 -13.57 -18.88 3.41
N LEU A 141 -13.03 -18.93 4.63
CA LEU A 141 -11.59 -19.08 4.83
C LEU A 141 -11.09 -20.44 4.33
N ARG A 142 -11.87 -21.52 4.48
CA ARG A 142 -11.53 -22.82 3.91
C ARG A 142 -11.52 -22.79 2.39
N ASP A 143 -12.51 -22.13 1.78
CA ASP A 143 -12.56 -21.97 0.33
C ASP A 143 -11.38 -21.13 -0.18
N ARG A 144 -11.04 -20.02 0.48
CA ARG A 144 -9.83 -19.24 0.15
C ARG A 144 -8.56 -20.06 0.27
N ILE A 145 -8.41 -20.86 1.32
CA ILE A 145 -7.24 -21.74 1.46
C ILE A 145 -7.20 -22.77 0.31
N LEU A 146 -8.34 -23.34 -0.07
CA LEU A 146 -8.42 -24.34 -1.12
C LEU A 146 -8.12 -23.78 -2.51
N TYR A 147 -8.66 -22.59 -2.83
CA TYR A 147 -8.62 -22.02 -4.17
C TYR A 147 -7.54 -20.93 -4.36
N GLU A 148 -7.22 -20.14 -3.32
CA GLU A 148 -6.22 -19.07 -3.39
C GLU A 148 -4.83 -19.54 -2.90
N VAL A 149 -4.78 -20.33 -1.82
CA VAL A 149 -3.49 -20.77 -1.22
C VAL A 149 -3.01 -22.12 -1.77
N GLY A 150 -3.92 -22.99 -2.22
CA GLY A 150 -3.61 -24.32 -2.80
C GLY A 150 -2.80 -24.29 -4.10
N GLY A 151 -2.56 -23.10 -4.66
CA GLY A 151 -1.90 -22.92 -5.95
C GLY A 151 -2.77 -23.33 -7.13
N LYS A 152 -2.27 -23.07 -8.35
CA LYS A 152 -3.00 -23.32 -9.59
C LYS A 152 -3.47 -24.76 -9.71
N LEU A 153 -4.73 -24.94 -10.11
CA LEU A 153 -5.33 -26.24 -10.33
C LEU A 153 -4.51 -27.05 -11.37
N PRO A 154 -4.43 -28.38 -11.25
CA PRO A 154 -3.77 -29.23 -12.25
C PRO A 154 -4.13 -28.91 -13.73
N PRO A 155 -5.41 -28.64 -14.10
CA PRO A 155 -5.74 -28.18 -15.45
C PRO A 155 -5.11 -26.84 -15.81
N GLU A 156 -5.10 -25.83 -14.93
CA GLU A 156 -4.50 -24.52 -15.18
C GLU A 156 -2.98 -24.62 -15.40
N LYS A 157 -2.29 -25.52 -14.69
CA LYS A 157 -0.86 -25.78 -14.93
C LYS A 157 -0.62 -26.35 -16.33
N LYS A 158 -1.51 -27.21 -16.82
CA LYS A 158 -1.44 -27.75 -18.19
C LYS A 158 -1.74 -26.66 -19.22
N GLU A 159 -2.74 -25.82 -18.99
CA GLU A 159 -3.04 -24.69 -19.87
C GLU A 159 -1.88 -23.69 -19.94
N GLN A 160 -1.26 -23.37 -18.81
CA GLN A 160 -0.08 -22.50 -18.79
C GLN A 160 1.10 -23.11 -19.54
N ALA A 161 1.32 -24.43 -19.44
CA ALA A 161 2.35 -25.12 -20.21
C ALA A 161 2.08 -25.04 -21.73
N VAL A 162 0.82 -25.20 -22.14
CA VAL A 162 0.41 -25.06 -23.55
C VAL A 162 0.57 -23.60 -24.02
N ALA A 163 0.14 -22.62 -23.23
CA ALA A 163 0.31 -21.20 -23.52
C ALA A 163 1.79 -20.84 -23.71
N ASN A 164 2.66 -21.33 -22.82
CA ASN A 164 4.11 -21.15 -22.94
C ASN A 164 4.67 -21.78 -24.22
N TYR A 165 4.17 -22.96 -24.61
CA TYR A 165 4.58 -23.61 -25.86
C TYR A 165 4.18 -22.80 -27.09
N VAL A 166 2.94 -22.30 -27.11
CA VAL A 166 2.42 -21.44 -28.17
C VAL A 166 3.23 -20.14 -28.25
N GLN A 167 3.53 -19.51 -27.11
CA GLN A 167 4.32 -18.28 -27.07
C GLN A 167 5.74 -18.51 -27.60
N ARG A 168 6.40 -19.60 -27.19
CA ARG A 168 7.71 -19.99 -27.73
C ARG A 168 7.68 -20.24 -29.24
N ALA A 169 6.63 -20.89 -29.74
CA ALA A 169 6.45 -21.11 -31.17
C ALA A 169 6.25 -19.78 -31.93
N ASN A 170 5.49 -18.84 -31.37
CA ASN A 170 5.30 -17.51 -31.94
C ASN A 170 6.60 -16.69 -31.99
N ILE A 171 7.40 -16.72 -30.92
CA ILE A 171 8.71 -16.05 -30.89
C ILE A 171 9.62 -16.64 -31.99
N LYS A 172 9.67 -17.97 -32.12
CA LYS A 172 10.44 -18.64 -33.19
C LYS A 172 9.96 -18.24 -34.58
N LYS A 173 8.64 -18.18 -34.80
CA LYS A 173 8.04 -17.74 -36.07
C LYS A 173 8.43 -16.29 -36.39
N ASN A 174 8.33 -15.39 -35.42
CA ASN A 174 8.67 -13.97 -35.62
C ASN A 174 10.17 -13.79 -35.91
N ALA A 175 11.04 -14.53 -35.22
CA ALA A 175 12.46 -14.57 -35.51
C ALA A 175 12.72 -15.06 -36.94
N ALA A 176 12.08 -16.15 -37.37
CA ALA A 176 12.20 -16.66 -38.74
C ALA A 176 11.72 -15.65 -39.80
N LEU A 177 10.64 -14.92 -39.53
CA LEU A 177 10.15 -13.85 -40.41
C LEU A 177 11.17 -12.70 -40.51
N ALA A 178 11.75 -12.26 -39.40
CA ALA A 178 12.78 -11.22 -39.39
C ALA A 178 14.02 -11.65 -40.21
N ILE A 179 14.48 -12.89 -40.01
CA ILE A 179 15.57 -13.49 -40.77
C ILE A 179 15.24 -13.53 -42.27
N LYS A 180 14.03 -13.96 -42.64
CA LYS A 180 13.57 -13.97 -44.04
C LYS A 180 13.60 -12.58 -44.67
N VAL A 181 13.13 -11.56 -43.96
CA VAL A 181 13.16 -10.17 -44.43
C VAL A 181 14.60 -9.68 -44.63
N MET A 182 15.50 -10.01 -43.70
CA MET A 182 16.93 -9.69 -43.83
C MET A 182 17.57 -10.35 -45.05
N TYR A 183 17.35 -11.66 -45.24
CA TYR A 183 17.86 -12.36 -46.42
C TYR A 183 17.31 -11.78 -47.72
N LYS A 184 16.04 -11.36 -47.75
CA LYS A 184 15.47 -10.67 -48.92
C LYS A 184 16.20 -9.36 -49.22
N LYS A 185 16.48 -8.55 -48.19
CA LYS A 185 17.26 -7.30 -48.35
C LYS A 185 18.67 -7.57 -48.86
N ILE A 186 19.35 -8.57 -48.31
CA ILE A 186 20.70 -8.97 -48.78
C ILE A 186 20.65 -9.39 -50.24
N LEU A 187 19.66 -10.20 -50.63
CA LEU A 187 19.48 -10.65 -52.01
C LEU A 187 19.19 -9.48 -52.97
N ASP A 188 18.41 -8.49 -52.54
CA ASP A 188 18.13 -7.29 -53.33
C ASP A 188 19.38 -6.41 -53.52
N ILE A 189 20.24 -6.29 -52.49
CA ILE A 189 21.55 -5.62 -52.61
C ILE A 189 22.43 -6.37 -53.61
N LEU A 190 22.58 -7.69 -53.46
CA LEU A 190 23.40 -8.51 -54.35
C LEU A 190 22.94 -8.42 -55.82
N LYS A 191 21.63 -8.34 -56.06
CA LYS A 191 21.09 -8.12 -57.41
C LYS A 191 21.46 -6.75 -57.98
N LYS A 192 21.37 -5.69 -57.16
CA LYS A 192 21.80 -4.35 -57.57
C LYS A 192 23.30 -4.32 -57.87
N ASP A 193 24.12 -4.90 -57.01
CA ASP A 193 25.57 -4.97 -57.20
C ASP A 193 25.92 -5.76 -58.47
N SER A 194 25.25 -6.89 -58.72
CA SER A 194 25.42 -7.65 -59.96
C SER A 194 25.10 -6.82 -61.20
N SER A 195 24.01 -6.05 -61.19
CA SER A 195 23.67 -5.15 -62.30
C SER A 195 24.70 -4.02 -62.48
N TYR A 196 25.16 -3.43 -61.37
CA TYR A 196 26.17 -2.38 -61.37
C TYR A 196 27.50 -2.88 -61.96
N PHE A 197 28.01 -4.02 -61.48
CA PHE A 197 29.25 -4.59 -62.00
C PHE A 197 29.14 -4.98 -63.46
N THR A 198 27.97 -5.42 -63.93
CA THR A 198 27.74 -5.71 -65.35
C THR A 198 27.92 -4.46 -66.20
N VAL A 199 27.30 -3.34 -65.80
CA VAL A 199 27.45 -2.04 -66.50
C VAL A 199 28.90 -1.55 -66.48
N VAL A 200 29.58 -1.65 -65.34
CA VAL A 200 31.00 -1.28 -65.21
C VAL A 200 31.88 -2.12 -66.13
N LEU A 201 31.65 -3.43 -66.19
CA LEU A 201 32.39 -4.34 -67.07
C LEU A 201 32.13 -4.05 -68.55
N GLU A 202 30.91 -3.71 -68.94
CA GLU A 202 30.59 -3.31 -70.31
C GLU A 202 31.25 -1.99 -70.68
N ALA A 203 31.24 -0.99 -69.78
CA ALA A 203 31.95 0.27 -69.99
C ALA A 203 33.46 0.06 -70.16
N LEU A 204 34.08 -0.78 -69.32
CA LEU A 204 35.50 -1.14 -69.44
C LEU A 204 35.81 -1.86 -70.76
N LYS A 205 34.94 -2.75 -71.24
CA LYS A 205 35.10 -3.39 -72.55
C LYS A 205 35.03 -2.39 -73.70
N LEU A 206 34.11 -1.42 -73.63
CA LEU A 206 34.00 -0.36 -74.62
C LEU A 206 35.23 0.54 -74.62
N ASP A 207 35.71 0.93 -73.44
CA ASP A 207 36.90 1.75 -73.28
C ASP A 207 38.15 1.03 -73.79
N CYS A 208 38.33 -0.25 -73.45
CA CYS A 208 39.42 -1.08 -73.98
C CYS A 208 39.42 -1.13 -75.52
N ARG A 209 38.25 -1.27 -76.15
CA ARG A 209 38.12 -1.21 -77.62
C ARG A 209 38.46 0.18 -78.18
N ALA A 210 38.07 1.25 -77.50
CA ALA A 210 38.38 2.62 -77.91
C ALA A 210 39.89 2.89 -77.80
N GLN A 211 40.50 2.54 -76.66
CA GLN A 211 41.95 2.62 -76.46
C GLN A 211 42.72 1.81 -77.50
N GLY A 212 42.26 0.59 -77.83
CA GLY A 212 42.84 -0.23 -78.89
C GLY A 212 42.82 0.46 -80.26
N ARG A 213 41.71 1.10 -80.64
CA ARG A 213 41.64 1.89 -81.88
C ARG A 213 42.58 3.10 -81.85
N CYS A 214 42.64 3.81 -80.73
CA CYS A 214 43.57 4.94 -80.57
C CYS A 214 45.03 4.51 -80.72
N LEU A 215 45.41 3.36 -80.15
CA LEU A 215 46.78 2.85 -80.24
C LEU A 215 47.13 2.42 -81.67
N MET A 216 46.19 1.77 -82.39
CA MET A 216 46.37 1.45 -83.81
C MET A 216 46.54 2.72 -84.64
N GLY A 217 45.67 3.73 -84.46
CA GLY A 217 45.79 5.01 -85.16
C GLY A 217 47.08 5.78 -84.84
N ALA A 218 47.53 5.76 -83.58
CA ALA A 218 48.82 6.34 -83.20
C ALA A 218 50.00 5.59 -83.83
N THR A 219 49.89 4.27 -83.98
CA THR A 219 50.91 3.44 -84.64
C THR A 219 50.97 3.73 -86.14
N GLU A 220 49.81 3.81 -86.82
CA GLU A 220 49.71 4.20 -88.23
C GLU A 220 50.29 5.60 -88.48
N MET A 221 49.93 6.58 -87.64
CA MET A 221 50.52 7.92 -87.71
C MET A 221 52.03 7.91 -87.45
N GLY A 222 52.49 7.10 -86.50
CA GLY A 222 53.91 6.92 -86.21
C GLY A 222 54.67 6.31 -87.38
N GLN A 223 54.09 5.32 -88.06
CA GLN A 223 54.66 4.71 -89.27
C GLN A 223 54.75 5.74 -90.41
N LEU A 224 53.66 6.45 -90.70
CA LEU A 224 53.66 7.51 -91.73
C LEU A 224 54.70 8.59 -91.42
N ALA A 225 54.78 9.07 -90.18
CA ALA A 225 55.80 10.04 -89.77
C ALA A 225 57.23 9.51 -89.95
N MET A 226 57.45 8.22 -89.72
CA MET A 226 58.75 7.58 -89.94
C MET A 226 59.10 7.45 -91.42
N GLU A 227 58.13 7.09 -92.26
CA GLU A 227 58.27 7.09 -93.74
C GLU A 227 58.61 8.51 -94.25
N TYR A 228 57.84 9.52 -93.83
CA TYR A 228 58.13 10.91 -94.17
C TYR A 228 59.53 11.37 -93.72
N LEU A 229 59.98 10.93 -92.54
CA LEU A 229 61.31 11.25 -92.05
C LEU A 229 62.39 10.63 -92.93
N ASP A 230 62.22 9.38 -93.34
CA ASP A 230 63.18 8.67 -94.18
C ASP A 230 63.20 9.22 -95.61
N ASP A 231 62.05 9.57 -96.19
CA ASP A 231 61.96 10.31 -97.46
C ASP A 231 62.71 11.64 -97.39
N ARG A 232 62.52 12.40 -96.30
CA ARG A 232 63.24 13.66 -96.09
C ARG A 232 64.74 13.44 -95.99
N LYS A 233 65.20 12.44 -95.24
CA LYS A 233 66.64 12.09 -95.17
C LYS A 233 67.20 11.73 -96.54
N PHE A 234 66.44 10.98 -97.35
CA PHE A 234 66.83 10.63 -98.70
C PHE A 234 66.97 11.86 -99.60
N GLU A 235 65.96 12.73 -99.62
CA GLU A 235 65.98 13.99 -100.38
C GLU A 235 67.12 14.91 -99.92
N PHE A 236 67.35 15.03 -98.60
CA PHE A 236 68.50 15.77 -98.06
C PHE A 236 69.83 15.20 -98.54
N SER A 237 70.01 13.87 -98.52
CA SER A 237 71.24 13.24 -99.00
C SER A 237 71.45 13.42 -100.50
N LYS A 238 70.38 13.36 -101.30
CA LYS A 238 70.41 13.63 -102.74
C LYS A 238 70.79 15.07 -103.02
N LEU A 239 70.12 16.03 -102.38
CA LEU A 239 70.42 17.46 -102.49
C LEU A 239 71.85 17.76 -102.04
N GLU A 240 72.32 17.14 -100.95
CA GLU A 240 73.71 17.29 -100.49
C GLU A 240 74.72 16.82 -101.55
N LYS A 241 74.45 15.70 -102.23
CA LYS A 241 75.29 15.21 -103.34
C LYS A 241 75.26 16.16 -104.54
N GLU A 242 74.09 16.65 -104.93
CA GLU A 242 73.92 17.60 -106.03
C GLU A 242 74.63 18.92 -105.73
N ILE A 243 74.47 19.47 -104.52
CA ILE A 243 75.19 20.68 -104.08
C ILE A 243 76.71 20.43 -104.09
N LYS A 244 77.20 19.29 -103.58
CA LYS A 244 78.64 18.96 -103.64
C LYS A 244 79.15 18.86 -105.07
N ALA A 245 78.39 18.28 -105.98
CA ALA A 245 78.76 18.18 -107.40
C ALA A 245 78.79 19.57 -108.06
N ASN A 246 77.74 20.37 -107.85
CA ASN A 246 77.64 21.73 -108.36
C ASN A 246 78.73 22.63 -107.78
N MET A 247 79.06 22.51 -106.48
CA MET A 247 80.17 23.23 -105.88
C MET A 247 81.52 22.85 -106.50
N LYS A 248 81.76 21.56 -106.78
CA LYS A 248 82.97 21.12 -107.50
C LYS A 248 83.01 21.63 -108.93
N GLU A 249 81.88 21.64 -109.64
CA GLU A 249 81.78 22.18 -111.00
C GLU A 249 82.00 23.69 -111.01
N ARG A 250 81.35 24.41 -110.10
CA ARG A 250 81.55 25.85 -109.90
C ARG A 250 82.99 26.17 -109.53
N GLU A 251 83.64 25.37 -108.69
CA GLU A 251 85.06 25.54 -108.39
C GLU A 251 85.94 25.32 -109.65
N ARG A 252 85.59 24.35 -110.50
CA ARG A 252 86.28 24.13 -111.79
C ARG A 252 86.06 25.31 -112.76
N THR A 253 84.83 25.78 -112.94
CA THR A 253 84.52 26.91 -113.82
C THR A 253 85.16 28.19 -113.30
N LEU A 254 85.17 28.42 -111.99
CA LEU A 254 85.81 29.58 -111.38
C LEU A 254 87.35 29.49 -111.49
N LYS A 255 87.94 28.29 -111.46
CA LYS A 255 89.37 28.09 -111.81
C LYS A 255 89.64 28.40 -113.28
N LEU A 256 88.78 27.99 -114.22
CA LEU A 256 88.91 28.31 -115.64
C LEU A 256 88.75 29.82 -115.89
N ALA A 257 87.70 30.44 -115.36
CA ALA A 257 87.46 31.87 -115.44
C ALA A 257 88.59 32.67 -114.78
N ARG A 258 89.15 32.22 -113.65
CA ARG A 258 90.36 32.83 -113.06
C ARG A 258 91.58 32.72 -113.96
N ARG A 259 91.76 31.61 -114.69
CA ARG A 259 92.83 31.48 -115.70
C ARG A 259 92.60 32.40 -116.89
N GLU A 260 91.37 32.53 -117.38
CA GLU A 260 91.01 33.48 -118.45
C GLU A 260 91.16 34.92 -118.02
N VAL A 261 90.67 35.28 -116.82
CA VAL A 261 90.87 36.62 -116.24
C VAL A 261 92.36 36.87 -116.01
N ALA A 262 93.15 35.92 -115.52
CA ALA A 262 94.60 36.08 -115.40
C ALA A 262 95.25 36.28 -116.78
N PHE A 263 94.89 35.48 -117.79
CA PHE A 263 95.35 35.67 -119.17
C PHE A 263 94.97 37.04 -119.74
N LEU A 264 93.74 37.50 -119.54
CA LEU A 264 93.25 38.82 -119.98
C LEU A 264 93.89 39.96 -119.17
N THR A 265 94.12 39.78 -117.87
CA THR A 265 94.79 40.75 -117.00
C THR A 265 96.25 40.91 -117.38
N ASP A 266 96.96 39.81 -117.68
CA ASP A 266 98.36 39.83 -118.12
C ASP A 266 98.51 40.32 -119.56
N SER A 267 97.57 39.99 -120.46
CA SER A 267 97.64 40.39 -121.88
C SER A 267 97.14 41.81 -122.14
N PHE A 268 96.22 42.35 -121.32
CA PHE A 268 95.58 43.66 -121.52
C PHE A 268 95.34 44.42 -120.19
N PRO A 269 96.40 44.86 -119.48
CA PRO A 269 96.28 45.46 -118.14
C PRO A 269 95.52 46.79 -118.08
N ASN A 270 95.31 47.45 -119.22
CA ASN A 270 94.72 48.80 -119.29
C ASN A 270 93.21 48.82 -119.64
N LEU A 271 92.56 47.67 -119.85
CA LEU A 271 91.15 47.60 -120.29
C LEU A 271 90.13 47.16 -119.21
N ILE A 272 90.57 46.85 -117.99
CA ILE A 272 89.66 46.31 -116.96
C ILE A 272 89.34 47.38 -115.90
N ARG A 273 88.21 48.08 -116.07
CA ARG A 273 87.59 48.91 -115.02
C ARG A 273 86.77 48.04 -114.07
N LYS A 274 87.04 48.16 -112.76
CA LYS A 274 86.23 47.60 -111.68
C LYS A 274 85.16 48.62 -111.32
N GLU A 275 83.92 48.41 -111.72
CA GLU A 275 82.78 49.19 -111.25
C GLU A 275 81.91 48.32 -110.33
N GLU A 276 81.64 48.88 -109.15
CA GLU A 276 80.89 48.31 -108.04
C GLU A 276 79.39 48.44 -108.31
N ALA A 277 78.68 47.31 -108.30
CA ALA A 277 77.24 47.26 -108.51
C ALA A 277 76.51 47.69 -107.24
N THR A 278 75.86 48.86 -107.28
CA THR A 278 74.88 49.34 -106.30
C THR A 278 73.45 49.05 -106.79
N ASN A 279 72.63 48.58 -105.85
CA ASN A 279 71.16 48.66 -105.77
C ASN A 279 70.31 48.05 -106.89
N LEU A 280 69.89 46.79 -106.68
CA LEU A 280 68.64 46.23 -107.22
C LEU A 280 67.72 45.88 -106.04
N ASP A 281 66.85 46.82 -105.64
CA ASP A 281 65.75 46.53 -104.72
C ASP A 281 64.58 47.48 -104.98
N ASP A 282 64.11 47.53 -106.23
CA ASP A 282 62.87 48.23 -106.57
C ASP A 282 62.29 47.78 -107.91
N LEU A 283 61.98 46.48 -108.04
CA LEU A 283 61.25 45.94 -109.20
C LEU A 283 60.43 44.71 -108.81
N TYR A 284 59.26 44.94 -108.20
CA TYR A 284 58.11 44.03 -108.33
C TYR A 284 56.80 44.85 -108.33
N GLU A 285 56.42 45.32 -109.52
CA GLU A 285 55.02 45.61 -109.83
C GLU A 285 54.27 44.28 -109.93
N ASN A 286 53.35 44.01 -109.00
CA ASN A 286 52.39 42.91 -109.14
C ASN A 286 51.17 43.41 -109.90
N GLU A 287 51.14 43.08 -111.19
CA GLU A 287 49.92 42.92 -111.97
C GLU A 287 49.05 41.85 -111.31
N ASP A 288 47.90 42.24 -110.75
CA ASP A 288 46.70 41.40 -110.66
C ASP A 288 45.51 42.24 -110.19
N THR A 289 44.95 43.00 -111.12
CA THR A 289 43.65 43.67 -110.96
C THR A 289 42.56 42.79 -111.53
N GLY A 290 42.22 41.72 -110.80
CA GLY A 290 41.30 40.70 -111.28
C GLY A 290 40.35 40.07 -110.26
N SER A 291 40.16 40.61 -109.04
CA SER A 291 38.99 40.31 -108.17
C SER A 291 38.92 41.21 -106.92
N LYS A 292 39.09 42.53 -107.05
CA LYS A 292 39.04 43.42 -105.87
C LYS A 292 37.61 43.71 -105.36
N ARG A 293 36.57 43.45 -106.17
CA ARG A 293 35.19 43.87 -105.84
C ARG A 293 34.42 42.88 -104.97
N SER A 294 34.66 41.56 -105.11
CA SER A 294 34.03 40.54 -104.23
C SER A 294 34.64 40.57 -102.84
N VAL A 295 35.98 40.53 -102.78
CA VAL A 295 36.72 40.50 -101.51
C VAL A 295 36.48 41.78 -100.69
N HIS A 296 36.37 42.95 -101.33
CA HIS A 296 36.13 44.20 -100.61
C HIS A 296 34.75 44.28 -99.95
N TRP A 297 33.70 43.78 -100.63
CA TRP A 297 32.34 43.75 -100.08
C TRP A 297 32.22 42.74 -98.94
N GLU A 298 32.83 41.56 -99.10
CA GLU A 298 32.94 40.56 -98.03
C GLU A 298 33.70 41.10 -96.81
N LEU A 299 34.76 41.89 -97.02
CA LEU A 299 35.53 42.53 -95.94
C LEU A 299 34.70 43.60 -95.21
N GLU A 300 33.90 44.37 -95.94
CA GLU A 300 33.03 45.41 -95.38
C GLU A 300 31.89 44.79 -94.54
N GLU A 301 31.32 43.67 -95.01
CA GLU A 301 30.33 42.89 -94.27
C GLU A 301 30.92 42.29 -92.98
N VAL A 302 32.10 41.65 -93.06
CA VAL A 302 32.81 41.11 -91.91
C VAL A 302 33.18 42.22 -90.92
N MET A 303 33.64 43.38 -91.40
CA MET A 303 33.92 44.54 -90.54
C MET A 303 32.65 45.07 -89.85
N SER A 304 31.51 45.09 -90.53
CA SER A 304 30.22 45.49 -89.94
C SER A 304 29.80 44.53 -88.82
N ILE A 305 29.95 43.22 -89.04
CA ILE A 305 29.68 42.18 -88.04
C ILE A 305 30.63 42.33 -86.84
N CYS A 306 31.93 42.53 -87.08
CA CYS A 306 32.92 42.74 -86.01
C CYS A 306 32.63 44.00 -85.19
N LYS A 307 32.23 45.12 -85.82
CA LYS A 307 31.80 46.35 -85.12
C LYS A 307 30.54 46.14 -84.28
N ARG A 308 29.57 45.37 -84.77
CA ARG A 308 28.37 45.00 -84.01
C ARG A 308 28.72 44.13 -82.81
N LEU A 309 29.55 43.11 -83.00
CA LEU A 309 30.03 42.24 -81.93
C LEU A 309 30.83 43.03 -80.89
N GLN A 310 31.73 43.92 -81.31
CA GLN A 310 32.50 44.79 -80.44
C GLN A 310 31.61 45.63 -79.50
N LYS A 311 30.54 46.23 -80.05
CA LYS A 311 29.54 46.97 -79.27
C LYS A 311 28.75 46.06 -78.32
N ALA A 312 28.34 44.88 -78.79
CA ALA A 312 27.56 43.93 -77.98
C ALA A 312 28.37 43.33 -76.83
N THR A 313 29.67 43.06 -77.04
CA THR A 313 30.57 42.53 -76.01
C THR A 313 31.22 43.60 -75.14
N LEU A 314 31.04 44.89 -75.48
CA LEU A 314 31.63 46.06 -74.79
C LEU A 314 33.17 45.98 -74.71
N VAL A 315 33.82 45.72 -75.84
CA VAL A 315 35.28 45.50 -75.92
C VAL A 315 35.96 46.61 -76.75
N SER A 316 37.18 47.00 -76.39
CA SER A 316 37.91 48.11 -77.05
C SER A 316 38.54 47.74 -78.40
N THR A 317 38.85 46.46 -78.65
CA THR A 317 39.48 45.95 -79.88
C THR A 317 38.82 44.65 -80.36
N PHE A 318 38.91 44.33 -81.66
CA PHE A 318 38.27 43.12 -82.22
C PHE A 318 38.87 41.82 -81.67
N ASP A 319 40.18 41.77 -81.43
CA ASP A 319 40.89 40.57 -80.97
C ASP A 319 40.42 40.07 -79.60
N GLN A 320 39.89 40.99 -78.78
CA GLN A 320 39.42 40.68 -77.43
C GLN A 320 37.96 40.14 -77.41
N ILE A 321 37.21 40.19 -78.51
CA ILE A 321 35.82 39.73 -78.59
C ILE A 321 35.70 38.25 -78.21
N LEU A 322 36.54 37.39 -78.80
CA LEU A 322 36.51 35.95 -78.54
C LEU A 322 36.88 35.61 -77.09
N SER A 323 37.89 36.30 -76.55
CA SER A 323 38.30 36.13 -75.15
C SER A 323 37.16 36.53 -74.20
N ARG A 324 36.46 37.63 -74.49
CA ARG A 324 35.32 38.09 -73.68
C ARG A 324 34.13 37.14 -73.74
N LEU A 325 33.81 36.59 -74.92
CA LEU A 325 32.76 35.59 -75.07
C LEU A 325 33.07 34.28 -74.34
N LYS A 326 34.33 33.82 -74.38
CA LYS A 326 34.77 32.64 -73.62
C LYS A 326 34.66 32.87 -72.12
N GLU A 327 35.07 34.04 -71.64
CA GLU A 327 34.96 34.40 -70.23
C GLU A 327 33.49 34.50 -69.79
N GLN A 328 32.64 35.15 -70.59
CA GLN A 328 31.19 35.21 -70.31
C GLN A 328 30.59 33.82 -70.22
N ARG A 329 30.90 32.92 -71.16
CA ARG A 329 30.43 31.53 -71.11
C ARG A 329 30.88 30.82 -69.83
N TYR A 330 32.16 30.94 -69.48
CA TYR A 330 32.69 30.35 -68.24
C TYR A 330 31.99 30.90 -66.98
N GLN A 331 31.74 32.21 -66.93
CA GLN A 331 31.02 32.84 -65.82
C GLN A 331 29.56 32.37 -65.76
N THR A 332 28.88 32.24 -66.90
CA THR A 332 27.52 31.71 -66.99
C THR A 332 27.46 30.26 -66.51
N ASP A 333 28.39 29.41 -66.94
CA ASP A 333 28.46 28.00 -66.51
C ASP A 333 28.74 27.90 -65.00
N ARG A 334 29.63 28.74 -64.47
CA ARG A 334 29.90 28.81 -63.03
C ARG A 334 28.69 29.27 -62.22
N LEU A 335 28.00 30.31 -62.68
CA LEU A 335 26.83 30.87 -61.99
C LEU A 335 25.63 29.92 -62.04
N THR A 336 25.41 29.24 -63.17
CA THR A 336 24.35 28.23 -63.30
C THR A 336 24.61 27.04 -62.38
N LEU A 337 25.85 26.57 -62.28
CA LEU A 337 26.23 25.53 -61.31
C LEU A 337 25.98 25.99 -59.86
N ALA A 338 26.40 27.20 -59.51
CA ALA A 338 26.18 27.76 -58.18
C ALA A 338 24.68 27.92 -57.85
N LEU A 339 23.86 28.31 -58.83
CA LEU A 339 22.42 28.41 -58.70
C LEU A 339 21.80 27.03 -58.44
N ASN A 340 22.20 26.00 -59.20
CA ASN A 340 21.72 24.64 -59.00
C ASN A 340 22.06 24.09 -57.61
N ILE A 341 23.30 24.30 -57.15
CA ILE A 341 23.72 23.90 -55.80
C ILE A 341 22.90 24.62 -54.73
N ASN A 342 22.68 25.93 -54.87
CA ASN A 342 21.88 26.69 -53.92
C ASN A 342 20.40 26.29 -53.93
N SER A 343 19.84 25.94 -55.10
CA SER A 343 18.48 25.40 -55.18
C SER A 343 18.36 24.09 -54.42
N GLN A 344 19.30 23.16 -54.63
CA GLN A 344 19.32 21.87 -53.90
C GLN A 344 19.45 22.07 -52.39
N LYS A 345 20.32 22.99 -51.94
CA LYS A 345 20.45 23.32 -50.51
C LYS A 345 19.16 23.90 -49.94
N ARG A 346 18.50 24.80 -50.67
CA ARG A 346 17.21 25.37 -50.24
C ARG A 346 16.14 24.29 -50.13
N ASP A 347 16.07 23.38 -51.09
CA ASP A 347 15.07 22.31 -51.11
C ASP A 347 15.33 21.32 -49.96
N ALA A 348 16.59 20.98 -49.68
CA ALA A 348 16.96 20.20 -48.49
C ALA A 348 16.54 20.89 -47.18
N LEU A 349 16.80 22.19 -47.04
CA LEU A 349 16.36 22.96 -45.86
C LEU A 349 14.83 23.01 -45.72
N LEU A 350 14.09 23.05 -46.82
CA LEU A 350 12.62 22.99 -46.80
C LEU A 350 12.13 21.62 -46.31
N ASP A 351 12.78 20.54 -46.73
CA ASP A 351 12.45 19.19 -46.29
C ASP A 351 12.83 18.95 -44.82
N ASP A 352 14.00 19.43 -44.37
CA ASP A 352 14.39 19.44 -42.97
C ASP A 352 13.38 20.22 -42.11
N ARG A 353 12.91 21.38 -42.60
CA ARG A 353 11.86 22.16 -41.92
C ARG A 353 10.55 21.39 -41.82
N LYS A 354 10.11 20.72 -42.90
CA LYS A 354 8.89 19.89 -42.86
C LYS A 354 9.05 18.76 -41.85
N HIS A 355 10.19 18.08 -41.83
CA HIS A 355 10.49 17.01 -40.88
C HIS A 355 10.47 17.53 -39.44
N ALA A 356 11.09 18.69 -39.17
CA ALA A 356 11.07 19.31 -37.85
C ALA A 356 9.65 19.69 -37.41
N ILE A 357 8.81 20.19 -38.31
CA ILE A 357 7.39 20.48 -38.02
C ILE A 357 6.63 19.19 -37.66
N MET A 358 6.83 18.11 -38.42
CA MET A 358 6.21 16.82 -38.12
C MET A 358 6.66 16.25 -36.77
N MET A 359 7.96 16.33 -36.45
CA MET A 359 8.47 15.92 -35.14
C MET A 359 7.88 16.76 -34.01
N LEU A 360 7.77 18.08 -34.19
CA LEU A 360 7.19 18.98 -33.20
C LEU A 360 5.71 18.65 -32.95
N ASP A 361 4.94 18.35 -33.99
CA ASP A 361 3.53 17.95 -33.85
C ASP A 361 3.40 16.60 -33.15
N SER A 362 4.24 15.63 -33.51
CA SER A 362 4.33 14.34 -32.81
C SER A 362 4.68 14.52 -31.33
N LEU A 363 5.63 15.39 -30.99
CA LEU A 363 6.03 15.63 -29.60
C LEU A 363 4.92 16.32 -28.79
N LYS A 364 4.18 17.26 -29.40
CA LYS A 364 3.04 17.91 -28.74
C LYS A 364 1.94 16.91 -28.38
N ASN A 365 1.61 16.01 -29.30
CA ASN A 365 0.49 15.08 -29.14
C ASN A 365 0.88 13.84 -28.30
N VAL A 366 2.06 13.26 -28.51
CA VAL A 366 2.56 12.11 -27.73
C VAL A 366 2.94 12.52 -26.31
N GLY A 367 3.45 13.74 -26.13
CA GLY A 367 3.81 14.27 -24.82
C GLY A 367 2.62 14.41 -23.88
N GLN A 368 1.43 14.75 -24.40
CA GLN A 368 0.22 14.95 -23.59
C GLN A 368 -0.43 13.63 -23.14
N GLU A 369 -0.50 12.63 -24.02
CA GLU A 369 -1.09 11.32 -23.67
C GLU A 369 -0.21 10.56 -22.68
N ALA A 370 1.11 10.53 -22.92
CA ALA A 370 2.06 9.87 -22.04
C ALA A 370 2.17 10.56 -20.66
N THR A 371 2.02 11.89 -20.59
CA THR A 371 2.01 12.59 -19.28
C THR A 371 0.71 12.41 -18.53
N ALA A 372 -0.44 12.34 -19.21
CA ALA A 372 -1.72 12.05 -18.56
C ALA A 372 -1.73 10.63 -17.96
N GLU A 373 -1.28 9.63 -18.72
CA GLU A 373 -1.16 8.25 -18.26
C GLU A 373 -0.15 8.13 -17.11
N TYR A 374 1.00 8.81 -17.23
CA TYR A 374 1.99 8.89 -16.14
C TYR A 374 1.42 9.50 -14.86
N LEU A 375 0.62 10.58 -14.95
CA LEU A 375 0.01 11.21 -13.78
C LEU A 375 -1.02 10.31 -13.10
N ILE A 376 -1.78 9.53 -13.89
CA ILE A 376 -2.73 8.54 -13.37
C ILE A 376 -1.96 7.42 -12.65
N ASN A 377 -0.93 6.86 -13.29
CA ASN A 377 -0.09 5.80 -12.71
C ASN A 377 0.61 6.28 -11.44
N LYS A 378 1.12 7.52 -11.42
CA LYS A 378 1.72 8.13 -10.23
C LYS A 378 0.71 8.19 -9.07
N LYS A 379 -0.51 8.64 -9.33
CA LYS A 379 -1.57 8.71 -8.30
C LYS A 379 -1.95 7.32 -7.78
N GLN A 380 -2.06 6.33 -8.67
CA GLN A 380 -2.36 4.95 -8.28
C GLN A 380 -1.25 4.34 -7.42
N LEU A 381 0.01 4.48 -7.82
CA LEU A 381 1.16 4.00 -7.06
C LEU A 381 1.23 4.67 -5.68
N GLN A 382 0.95 5.97 -5.62
CA GLN A 382 0.96 6.70 -4.35
C GLN A 382 -0.17 6.24 -3.42
N ALA A 383 -1.35 5.95 -3.94
CA ALA A 383 -2.44 5.35 -3.16
C ALA A 383 -2.11 3.93 -2.65
N GLN A 384 -1.41 3.12 -3.45
CA GLN A 384 -0.95 1.79 -3.04
C GLN A 384 0.09 1.88 -1.90
N ILE A 385 1.07 2.77 -2.03
CA ILE A 385 2.08 3.02 -0.98
C ILE A 385 1.40 3.46 0.33
N ASP A 386 0.41 4.35 0.26
CA ASP A 386 -0.29 4.83 1.44
C ASP A 386 -1.16 3.74 2.08
N ALA A 387 -1.69 2.79 1.29
CA ALA A 387 -2.42 1.63 1.80
C ALA A 387 -1.47 0.65 2.52
N GLU A 388 -0.34 0.31 1.91
CA GLU A 388 0.66 -0.59 2.53
C GLU A 388 1.21 -0.01 3.84
N LYS A 389 1.49 1.31 3.88
CA LYS A 389 1.92 1.98 5.13
C LYS A 389 0.89 1.88 6.24
N ARG A 390 -0.41 1.92 5.93
CA ARG A 390 -1.48 1.75 6.93
C ARG A 390 -1.50 0.33 7.46
N GLU A 391 -1.38 -0.66 6.58
CA GLU A 391 -1.30 -2.07 6.98
C GLU A 391 -0.08 -2.36 7.85
N GLU A 392 1.08 -1.78 7.51
CA GLU A 392 2.30 -1.90 8.32
C GLU A 392 2.09 -1.35 9.75
N ILE A 393 1.47 -0.17 9.87
CA ILE A 393 1.15 0.42 11.17
C ILE A 393 0.18 -0.47 11.96
N GLU A 394 -0.84 -1.04 11.32
CA GLU A 394 -1.78 -1.93 11.98
C GLU A 394 -1.13 -3.24 12.43
N LEU A 395 -0.27 -3.82 11.60
CA LEU A 395 0.47 -5.05 11.93
C LEU A 395 1.43 -4.81 13.09
N SER A 396 2.14 -3.68 13.09
CA SER A 396 3.01 -3.26 14.20
C SER A 396 2.22 -3.15 15.51
N LYS A 397 1.06 -2.48 15.50
CA LYS A 397 0.18 -2.41 16.69
C LYS A 397 -0.29 -3.77 17.18
N LYS A 398 -0.66 -4.68 16.27
CA LYS A 398 -1.05 -6.06 16.60
C LYS A 398 0.12 -6.85 17.19
N LEU A 399 1.33 -6.65 16.66
CA LEU A 399 2.55 -7.27 17.16
C LEU A 399 2.88 -6.78 18.58
N ASP A 400 2.80 -5.47 18.83
CA ASP A 400 3.02 -4.88 20.16
C ASP A 400 1.99 -5.36 21.20
N ALA A 401 0.72 -5.49 20.79
CA ALA A 401 -0.33 -6.01 21.67
C ALA A 401 -0.07 -7.49 22.02
N ARG A 402 0.31 -8.31 21.03
CA ARG A 402 0.69 -9.72 21.27
C ARG A 402 1.98 -9.83 22.10
N GLY A 403 2.95 -8.97 21.84
CA GLY A 403 4.21 -8.89 22.60
C GLY A 403 3.97 -8.59 24.08
N ARG A 404 3.06 -7.66 24.39
CA ARG A 404 2.64 -7.38 25.77
C ARG A 404 2.06 -8.60 26.48
N ILE A 405 1.10 -9.27 25.84
CA ILE A 405 0.49 -10.50 26.39
C ILE A 405 1.57 -11.57 26.61
N PHE A 406 2.50 -11.74 25.67
CA PHE A 406 3.57 -12.72 25.80
C PHE A 406 4.51 -12.42 26.99
N ILE A 407 4.83 -11.14 27.21
CA ILE A 407 5.60 -10.70 28.37
C ILE A 407 4.84 -10.99 29.67
N GLU A 408 3.56 -10.64 29.76
CA GLU A 408 2.71 -10.93 30.94
C GLU A 408 2.62 -12.44 31.23
N LEU A 409 2.51 -13.26 30.19
CA LEU A 409 2.42 -14.71 30.33
C LEU A 409 3.76 -15.32 30.76
N ARG A 410 4.88 -14.75 30.28
CA ARG A 410 6.22 -15.15 30.73
C ARG A 410 6.48 -14.73 32.17
N THR A 411 6.14 -13.50 32.57
CA THR A 411 6.34 -13.04 33.95
C THR A 411 5.48 -13.82 34.95
N SER A 412 4.23 -14.13 34.59
CA SER A 412 3.36 -14.97 35.44
C SER A 412 3.87 -16.41 35.56
N LEU A 413 4.37 -17.03 34.48
CA LEU A 413 4.99 -18.36 34.57
C LEU A 413 6.27 -18.35 35.39
N GLN A 414 7.09 -17.29 35.30
CA GLN A 414 8.27 -17.12 36.14
C GLN A 414 7.87 -17.05 37.62
N GLN A 415 6.86 -16.24 37.97
CA GLN A 415 6.31 -16.13 39.32
C GLN A 415 5.78 -17.48 39.83
N ILE A 416 5.06 -18.24 39.00
CA ILE A 416 4.59 -19.58 39.35
C ILE A 416 5.77 -20.51 39.64
N ASN A 417 6.83 -20.48 38.83
CA ASN A 417 8.02 -21.30 39.02
C ASN A 417 8.80 -20.94 40.29
N GLU A 418 8.84 -19.66 40.66
CA GLU A 418 9.42 -19.15 41.91
C GLU A 418 8.60 -19.60 43.12
N LEU A 419 7.27 -19.48 43.07
CA LEU A 419 6.39 -19.99 44.13
C LEU A 419 6.52 -21.51 44.32
N LEU A 420 6.82 -22.23 43.24
CA LEU A 420 7.06 -23.67 43.26
C LEU A 420 8.55 -24.04 43.42
N SER A 421 9.42 -23.10 43.78
CA SER A 421 10.87 -23.33 43.95
C SER A 421 11.19 -24.45 44.96
N THR A 422 10.37 -24.58 45.99
CA THR A 422 10.53 -25.57 47.08
C THR A 422 9.92 -26.94 46.76
N VAL A 423 9.15 -27.06 45.68
CA VAL A 423 8.41 -28.29 45.34
C VAL A 423 9.32 -29.29 44.64
N GLY A 424 9.58 -30.42 45.30
CA GLY A 424 10.43 -31.49 44.76
C GLY A 424 11.94 -31.26 44.93
N ALA A 425 12.34 -30.22 45.67
CA ALA A 425 13.74 -30.04 46.06
C ALA A 425 14.17 -31.17 47.01
N PRO A 426 15.38 -31.74 46.86
CA PRO A 426 15.91 -32.68 47.84
C PRO A 426 15.97 -32.00 49.22
N ASN A 427 15.57 -32.72 50.28
CA ASN A 427 15.77 -32.27 51.66
C ASN A 427 17.28 -32.15 51.92
N ALA A 428 17.87 -31.03 51.55
CA ALA A 428 19.20 -30.66 52.01
C ALA A 428 19.08 -30.38 53.52
N PRO A 429 20.00 -30.92 54.35
CA PRO A 429 20.01 -30.59 55.77
C PRO A 429 20.14 -29.08 55.91
N ARG A 430 19.26 -28.48 56.72
CA ARG A 430 19.25 -27.04 56.94
C ARG A 430 20.59 -26.67 57.59
N PRO A 431 21.28 -25.60 57.15
CA PRO A 431 22.65 -25.30 57.60
C PRO A 431 22.76 -24.86 59.07
N TYR A 432 21.66 -24.79 59.82
CA TYR A 432 21.63 -24.24 61.17
C TYR A 432 20.78 -25.10 62.12
N ASP A 433 21.36 -26.17 62.66
CA ASP A 433 20.67 -27.06 63.62
C ASP A 433 20.45 -26.41 65.01
N ASP A 434 21.21 -25.35 65.35
CA ASP A 434 21.22 -24.72 66.69
C ASP A 434 20.42 -23.41 66.82
N VAL A 435 19.65 -23.02 65.79
CA VAL A 435 18.92 -21.74 65.79
C VAL A 435 17.42 -21.97 66.03
N PRO A 436 16.75 -21.20 66.91
CA PRO A 436 15.31 -21.33 67.13
C PRO A 436 14.51 -21.25 65.82
N PRO A 437 13.45 -22.07 65.62
CA PRO A 437 12.74 -22.17 64.35
C PRO A 437 12.27 -20.83 63.77
N ALA A 438 11.89 -19.88 64.64
CA ALA A 438 11.44 -18.55 64.24
C ALA A 438 12.54 -17.67 63.62
N LEU A 439 13.81 -17.87 64.01
CA LEU A 439 14.98 -17.17 63.46
C LEU A 439 15.50 -17.83 62.18
N GLN A 440 15.31 -19.15 62.03
CA GLN A 440 15.64 -19.86 60.78
C GLN A 440 14.84 -19.33 59.58
N TYR A 441 13.53 -19.08 59.75
CA TYR A 441 12.69 -18.48 58.70
C TYR A 441 13.14 -17.06 58.30
N ALA A 442 13.61 -16.26 59.26
CA ALA A 442 14.10 -14.92 58.99
C ALA A 442 15.47 -14.89 58.27
N LEU A 443 16.29 -15.94 58.46
CA LEU A 443 17.58 -16.12 57.77
C LEU A 443 17.41 -16.73 56.36
N GLU A 444 16.38 -17.54 56.14
CA GLU A 444 16.03 -18.09 54.81
C GLU A 444 15.53 -17.00 53.84
N ASP A 445 14.77 -16.01 54.31
CA ASP A 445 14.33 -14.85 53.51
C ASP A 445 15.52 -13.98 53.01
N VAL A 446 16.66 -14.01 53.71
CA VAL A 446 17.86 -13.21 53.38
C VAL A 446 18.76 -13.90 52.34
N LEU A 447 18.61 -15.22 52.12
CA LEU A 447 19.50 -16.04 51.28
C LEU A 447 18.87 -16.53 49.96
N GLN A 448 17.64 -16.14 49.63
CA GLN A 448 17.07 -16.48 48.32
C GLN A 448 17.91 -15.84 47.20
N ALA A 449 18.59 -16.69 46.43
CA ALA A 449 19.32 -16.27 45.24
C ALA A 449 18.33 -15.62 44.24
N VAL A 450 18.73 -14.48 43.68
CA VAL A 450 17.95 -13.78 42.65
C VAL A 450 17.60 -14.78 41.53
N PRO A 451 16.31 -15.01 41.24
CA PRO A 451 15.91 -15.98 40.23
C PRO A 451 16.56 -15.64 38.88
N GLU A 452 17.27 -16.61 38.29
CA GLU A 452 17.75 -16.45 36.92
C GLU A 452 16.53 -16.35 35.98
N VAL A 453 16.44 -15.23 35.27
CA VAL A 453 15.30 -14.95 34.39
C VAL A 453 15.41 -15.86 33.17
N GLU A 454 14.60 -16.92 33.13
CA GLU A 454 14.65 -17.89 32.05
C GLU A 454 14.04 -17.27 30.78
N ALA A 455 14.83 -17.25 29.69
CA ALA A 455 14.45 -16.62 28.41
C ALA A 455 13.37 -17.38 27.65
N ASP A 456 13.29 -18.69 27.89
CA ASP A 456 12.63 -19.65 27.04
C ASP A 456 11.27 -20.04 27.63
N PHE A 457 10.21 -19.65 26.94
CA PHE A 457 8.84 -19.81 27.41
C PHE A 457 8.44 -21.29 27.57
N ASP A 458 8.87 -22.15 26.65
CA ASP A 458 8.56 -23.57 26.68
C ASP A 458 9.23 -24.28 27.86
N LYS A 459 10.44 -23.85 28.22
CA LYS A 459 11.14 -24.35 29.42
C LYS A 459 10.40 -23.94 30.68
N LEU A 460 9.99 -22.67 30.79
CA LEU A 460 9.21 -22.20 31.94
C LEU A 460 7.91 -22.99 32.11
N LEU A 461 7.19 -23.23 31.01
CA LEU A 461 5.95 -24.01 31.02
C LEU A 461 6.20 -25.47 31.42
N ALA A 462 7.24 -26.11 30.89
CA ALA A 462 7.60 -27.49 31.21
C ALA A 462 7.97 -27.64 32.69
N THR A 463 8.78 -26.73 33.23
CA THR A 463 9.20 -26.70 34.63
C THR A 463 8.01 -26.50 35.56
N ALA A 464 7.12 -25.55 35.24
CA ALA A 464 5.90 -25.30 36.01
C ALA A 464 4.98 -26.53 36.04
N LYS A 465 4.79 -27.16 34.88
CA LYS A 465 3.98 -28.39 34.75
C LYS A 465 4.56 -29.55 35.55
N GLN A 466 5.88 -29.74 35.52
CA GLN A 466 6.54 -30.79 36.28
C GLN A 466 6.37 -30.58 37.79
N LYS A 467 6.63 -29.35 38.27
CA LYS A 467 6.49 -29.00 39.69
C LYS A 467 5.04 -29.09 40.18
N LEU A 468 4.07 -28.62 39.39
CA LEU A 468 2.64 -28.77 39.70
C LEU A 468 2.21 -30.24 39.77
N ASN A 469 2.74 -31.08 38.88
CA ASN A 469 2.46 -32.52 38.94
C ASN A 469 3.01 -33.15 40.23
N VAL A 470 4.22 -32.78 40.66
CA VAL A 470 4.79 -33.23 41.94
C VAL A 470 3.93 -32.77 43.11
N LEU A 471 3.51 -31.49 43.12
CA LEU A 471 2.62 -30.94 44.14
C LEU A 471 1.28 -31.70 44.20
N MET A 472 0.63 -31.93 43.07
CA MET A 472 -0.64 -32.65 43.00
C MET A 472 -0.50 -34.11 43.48
N GLN A 473 0.61 -34.78 43.15
CA GLN A 473 0.89 -36.12 43.65
C GLN A 473 1.15 -36.16 45.17
N ALA A 474 1.72 -35.11 45.74
CA ALA A 474 1.89 -34.99 47.19
C ALA A 474 0.55 -34.73 47.89
N ILE A 475 -0.28 -33.83 47.36
CA ILE A 475 -1.62 -33.50 47.90
C ILE A 475 -2.54 -34.72 47.85
N THR A 476 -2.52 -35.50 46.77
CA THR A 476 -3.36 -36.71 46.64
C THR A 476 -3.01 -37.82 47.62
N LYS A 477 -1.81 -37.81 48.19
CA LYS A 477 -1.37 -38.76 49.23
C LYS A 477 -1.54 -38.23 50.66
N MET A 478 -2.00 -36.99 50.82
CA MET A 478 -2.16 -36.33 52.12
C MET A 478 -3.51 -36.70 52.74
N GLU A 479 -3.51 -37.26 53.95
CA GLU A 479 -4.74 -37.55 54.70
C GLU A 479 -5.32 -36.24 55.25
N VAL A 480 -6.51 -35.86 54.78
CA VAL A 480 -7.17 -34.61 55.17
C VAL A 480 -7.92 -34.82 56.49
N THR A 481 -7.28 -34.47 57.60
CA THR A 481 -7.93 -34.39 58.92
C THR A 481 -8.87 -33.17 59.00
N GLU A 482 -9.82 -33.17 59.95
CA GLU A 482 -10.78 -32.07 60.10
C GLU A 482 -10.11 -30.72 60.43
N GLU A 483 -8.99 -30.73 61.16
CA GLU A 483 -8.21 -29.54 61.47
C GLU A 483 -7.54 -28.93 60.22
N ILE A 484 -6.96 -29.76 59.36
CA ILE A 484 -6.35 -29.33 58.09
C ILE A 484 -7.42 -28.76 57.16
N ARG A 485 -8.62 -29.36 57.15
CA ARG A 485 -9.76 -28.86 56.38
C ARG A 485 -10.24 -27.50 56.90
N ALA A 486 -10.31 -27.31 58.22
CA ALA A 486 -10.70 -26.04 58.83
C ALA A 486 -9.68 -24.93 58.56
N GLN A 487 -8.38 -25.23 58.68
CA GLN A 487 -7.30 -24.29 58.33
C GLN A 487 -7.28 -23.95 56.84
N ALA A 488 -7.47 -24.93 55.95
CA ALA A 488 -7.57 -24.71 54.51
C ALA A 488 -8.79 -23.83 54.16
N HIS A 489 -9.93 -24.04 54.81
CA HIS A 489 -11.10 -23.17 54.66
C HIS A 489 -10.84 -21.75 55.14
N GLN A 490 -10.19 -21.56 56.29
CA GLN A 490 -9.78 -20.23 56.76
C GLN A 490 -8.81 -19.55 55.81
N PHE A 491 -7.80 -20.28 55.31
CA PHE A 491 -6.83 -19.76 54.37
C PHE A 491 -7.48 -19.39 53.03
N TYR A 492 -8.38 -20.23 52.52
CA TYR A 492 -9.19 -19.93 51.34
C TYR A 492 -10.07 -18.69 51.54
N HIS A 493 -10.71 -18.55 52.71
CA HIS A 493 -11.46 -17.34 53.06
C HIS A 493 -10.57 -16.10 53.15
N GLN A 494 -9.33 -16.21 53.64
CA GLN A 494 -8.37 -15.10 53.65
C GLN A 494 -7.90 -14.72 52.24
N ILE A 495 -7.66 -15.70 51.36
CA ILE A 495 -7.36 -15.45 49.94
C ILE A 495 -8.55 -14.77 49.27
N LEU A 496 -9.77 -15.28 49.45
CA LEU A 496 -10.99 -14.66 48.92
C LEU A 496 -11.15 -13.24 49.46
N ALA A 497 -10.95 -13.01 50.76
CA ALA A 497 -11.04 -11.67 51.34
C ALA A 497 -9.97 -10.72 50.78
N ARG A 498 -8.77 -11.22 50.48
CA ARG A 498 -7.69 -10.44 49.85
C ARG A 498 -8.00 -10.12 48.39
N VAL A 499 -8.41 -11.11 47.61
CA VAL A 499 -8.84 -10.92 46.21
C VAL A 499 -10.03 -9.97 46.13
N MET A 500 -11.00 -10.08 47.05
CA MET A 500 -12.12 -9.15 47.11
C MET A 500 -11.68 -7.73 47.48
N ARG A 501 -10.64 -7.54 48.31
CA ARG A 501 -10.06 -6.21 48.61
C ARG A 501 -9.23 -5.62 47.46
N GLU A 502 -8.48 -6.45 46.75
CA GLU A 502 -7.66 -6.04 45.59
C GLU A 502 -8.57 -5.74 44.38
N ASN A 503 -9.58 -6.58 44.13
CA ASN A 503 -10.63 -6.30 43.16
C ASN A 503 -11.48 -5.10 43.56
N TYR A 504 -11.76 -4.85 44.85
CA TYR A 504 -12.40 -3.60 45.26
C TYR A 504 -11.53 -2.36 45.00
N LYS A 505 -10.21 -2.48 44.85
CA LYS A 505 -9.34 -1.34 44.47
C LYS A 505 -9.38 -1.10 42.97
N ASP A 506 -9.41 -2.15 42.15
CA ASP A 506 -9.54 -2.02 40.69
C ASP A 506 -10.99 -1.68 40.27
N GLU A 507 -12.00 -2.23 40.96
CA GLU A 507 -13.40 -1.81 40.86
C GLU A 507 -13.64 -0.46 41.53
N ALA A 508 -12.92 0.00 42.56
CA ALA A 508 -13.07 1.40 43.00
C ALA A 508 -12.43 2.41 42.04
N VAL A 509 -11.49 1.98 41.19
CA VAL A 509 -10.97 2.81 40.08
C VAL A 509 -11.90 2.73 38.86
N ALA A 510 -12.63 1.64 38.66
CA ALA A 510 -13.64 1.49 37.59
C ALA A 510 -15.06 1.99 37.95
N GLU A 511 -15.49 1.83 39.20
CA GLU A 511 -16.68 2.41 39.87
C GLU A 511 -16.36 3.75 40.55
N GLY A 512 -15.14 4.26 40.41
CA GLY A 512 -14.85 5.70 40.48
C GLY A 512 -15.40 6.47 39.27
N GLY A 513 -15.87 5.74 38.26
CA GLY A 513 -16.92 6.20 37.37
C GLY A 513 -18.27 6.01 38.03
N LEU A 514 -18.59 6.81 39.05
CA LEU A 514 -19.98 7.19 39.22
C LEU A 514 -20.40 7.74 37.86
N ILE A 515 -21.23 6.98 37.16
CA ILE A 515 -22.15 7.56 36.21
C ILE A 515 -23.03 8.46 37.08
N GLU A 516 -22.59 9.69 37.28
CA GLU A 516 -23.48 10.81 37.49
C GLU A 516 -24.44 10.75 36.31
N PHE A 517 -25.61 10.16 36.53
CA PHE A 517 -26.78 10.61 35.81
C PHE A 517 -26.99 12.05 36.26
N GLU A 518 -26.24 12.97 35.66
CA GLU A 518 -26.76 14.30 35.42
C GLU A 518 -27.99 14.09 34.56
N MET A 519 -29.14 13.97 35.21
CA MET A 519 -30.38 14.37 34.57
C MET A 519 -30.18 15.86 34.26
N GLU A 520 -29.73 16.15 33.04
CA GLU A 520 -29.73 17.50 32.49
C GLU A 520 -31.18 17.99 32.57
N ASP A 521 -31.49 18.76 33.61
CA ASP A 521 -32.74 19.49 33.71
C ASP A 521 -32.74 20.49 32.54
N PRO A 522 -33.64 20.35 31.54
CA PRO A 522 -33.63 21.17 30.34
C PRO A 522 -33.87 22.67 30.61
N ASN A 523 -34.20 23.05 31.85
CA ASN A 523 -34.29 24.44 32.27
C ASN A 523 -33.01 25.03 32.90
N VAL A 524 -31.98 24.22 33.16
CA VAL A 524 -30.71 24.70 33.73
C VAL A 524 -29.62 24.68 32.65
N PRO A 525 -29.07 25.85 32.25
CA PRO A 525 -28.04 25.90 31.21
C PRO A 525 -26.77 25.17 31.67
N SER A 526 -26.24 24.26 30.84
CA SER A 526 -25.01 23.53 31.15
C SER A 526 -23.80 24.47 31.26
N HIS A 527 -22.76 24.04 31.99
CA HIS A 527 -21.54 24.83 32.20
C HIS A 527 -20.89 25.31 30.88
N ALA A 528 -21.02 24.54 29.80
CA ALA A 528 -20.56 24.95 28.47
C ALA A 528 -21.37 26.12 27.91
N ILE A 529 -22.69 26.13 28.10
CA ILE A 529 -23.59 27.23 27.70
C ILE A 529 -23.36 28.46 28.57
N ILE A 530 -23.12 28.27 29.88
CA ILE A 530 -22.75 29.36 30.79
C ILE A 530 -21.41 29.97 30.37
N LYS A 531 -20.38 29.16 30.09
CA LYS A 531 -19.09 29.65 29.58
C LYS A 531 -19.23 30.40 28.26
N LEU A 532 -20.07 29.90 27.36
CA LEU A 532 -20.29 30.54 26.07
C LEU A 532 -21.04 31.87 26.22
N ARG A 533 -22.06 31.94 27.08
CA ARG A 533 -22.76 33.20 27.43
C ARG A 533 -21.87 34.18 28.18
N SER A 534 -21.05 33.71 29.13
CA SER A 534 -20.08 34.56 29.82
C SER A 534 -19.01 35.08 28.86
N LYS A 535 -18.52 34.24 27.93
CA LYS A 535 -17.60 34.68 26.88
C LYS A 535 -18.24 35.74 25.96
N GLN A 536 -19.48 35.52 25.54
CA GLN A 536 -20.24 36.49 24.74
C GLN A 536 -20.53 37.80 25.49
N LEU A 537 -20.81 37.74 26.80
CA LEU A 537 -20.99 38.93 27.64
C LEU A 537 -19.69 39.70 27.83
N VAL A 538 -18.56 39.00 28.02
CA VAL A 538 -17.23 39.63 28.11
C VAL A 538 -16.84 40.23 26.76
N GLU A 539 -17.06 39.55 25.65
CA GLU A 539 -16.79 40.10 24.30
C GLU A 539 -17.70 41.30 23.98
N ALA A 540 -18.97 41.28 24.40
CA ALA A 540 -19.87 42.41 24.26
C ALA A 540 -19.46 43.62 25.14
N GLN A 541 -19.00 43.39 26.37
CA GLN A 541 -18.49 44.46 27.24
C GLN A 541 -17.11 44.98 26.81
N VAL A 542 -16.24 44.15 26.25
CA VAL A 542 -14.96 44.58 25.69
C VAL A 542 -15.18 45.41 24.42
N SER A 543 -16.20 45.08 23.62
CA SER A 543 -16.58 45.89 22.45
C SER A 543 -17.22 47.25 22.79
N GLU A 544 -17.73 47.46 24.00
CA GLU A 544 -18.27 48.76 24.45
C GLU A 544 -17.21 49.71 25.03
N PHE A 545 -15.99 49.21 25.30
CA PHE A 545 -14.90 49.98 25.93
C PHE A 545 -13.66 50.22 25.05
N ASP A 546 -13.58 49.66 23.84
CA ASP A 546 -12.53 49.99 22.89
C ASP A 546 -12.89 51.28 22.12
N VAL A 547 -12.52 52.41 22.72
CA VAL A 547 -12.37 53.69 22.03
C VAL A 547 -11.24 53.54 20.99
N PRO A 548 -11.46 53.85 19.70
CA PRO A 548 -10.40 53.76 18.71
C PRO A 548 -9.34 54.83 18.98
N ASP A 549 -8.15 54.40 19.42
CA ASP A 549 -6.96 55.23 19.42
C ASP A 549 -6.54 55.49 17.97
N VAL A 550 -6.96 56.63 17.45
CA VAL A 550 -6.48 57.20 16.19
C VAL A 550 -5.07 57.73 16.44
N PRO A 551 -4.02 57.25 15.76
CA PRO A 551 -2.77 57.98 15.72
C PRO A 551 -2.89 59.13 14.71
N GLN A 552 -2.90 60.35 15.25
CA GLN A 552 -2.67 61.57 14.48
C GLN A 552 -1.24 61.61 13.93
N ARG A 553 -1.17 61.76 12.60
CA ARG A 553 -0.18 62.51 11.80
C ARG A 553 1.32 62.19 11.95
N LYS A 554 1.93 61.79 10.82
CA LYS A 554 2.64 62.73 9.92
C LYS A 554 2.87 62.10 8.55
#